data_AF-A9B6N8-F1
#
_entry.id   AF-A9B6N8-F1
#
_cell.length_a   1.000
_cell.length_b   1.000
_cell.length_c   1.000
_cell.angle_alpha   90.00
_cell.angle_beta   90.00
_cell.angle_gamma   90.00
#
_symmetry.space_group_name_H-M   'P 1'
#
loop_
_entity.id
_entity.type
_entity.pdbx_description
1 polymer ?
#
loop_
_entity_poly.entity_id
_entity_poly.type
_entity_poly.pdbx_seq_one_letter_code
_entity_poly.pdbx_strand_id
1 'polypeptide(L)'
;MMIQSPVSTYAATCSGTGCNGKDPQASGCASGATTVATAYFTGGYVELRWSATCQTNWARVVSTSGNKYLKAYIVQQNVGELYASNVYGQSTYSPMKYAPTGQIYIQACGFMATQPNTDVGSGNCTGFY
;
A
#
# COMPACT_ATOMS: atom_id res chain seq x y z
N MET A 1 11.63 -26.96 14.21
CA MET A 1 10.74 -27.19 13.07
C MET A 1 10.30 -25.83 12.54
N MET A 2 10.86 -25.37 11.41
CA MET A 2 10.52 -24.08 10.80
C MET A 2 9.45 -24.33 9.75
N ILE A 3 8.18 -24.02 10.04
CA ILE A 3 7.13 -24.02 9.01
C ILE A 3 7.24 -22.72 8.20
N GLN A 4 8.10 -22.71 7.18
CA GLN A 4 8.01 -21.67 6.15
C GLN A 4 6.72 -21.91 5.37
N SER A 5 5.77 -20.98 5.49
CA SER A 5 4.58 -20.92 4.64
C SER A 5 5.01 -20.86 3.17
N PRO A 6 4.32 -21.52 2.23
CA PRO A 6 4.66 -21.41 0.82
C PRO A 6 4.51 -19.95 0.39
N VAL A 7 5.60 -19.31 -0.01
CA VAL A 7 5.53 -18.06 -0.78
C VAL A 7 4.96 -18.42 -2.14
N SER A 8 3.66 -18.20 -2.32
CA SER A 8 3.05 -18.32 -3.64
C SER A 8 3.65 -17.26 -4.56
N THR A 9 4.66 -17.65 -5.34
CA THR A 9 5.25 -16.80 -6.38
C THR A 9 4.32 -16.81 -7.58
N TYR A 10 3.22 -16.06 -7.52
CA TYR A 10 2.43 -15.79 -8.72
C TYR A 10 3.25 -14.92 -9.66
N ALA A 11 3.36 -15.34 -10.91
CA ALA A 11 3.91 -14.49 -11.96
C ALA A 11 3.05 -13.22 -12.09
N ALA A 12 3.71 -12.07 -12.28
CA ALA A 12 3.01 -10.82 -12.48
C ALA A 12 2.07 -10.90 -13.69
N THR A 13 0.79 -10.59 -13.50
CA THR A 13 -0.24 -10.64 -14.57
C THR A 13 -0.39 -9.32 -15.32
N CYS A 14 0.35 -8.29 -14.92
CA CYS A 14 0.39 -6.98 -15.55
C CYS A 14 1.76 -6.33 -15.34
N SER A 15 2.02 -5.27 -16.09
CA SER A 15 3.15 -4.37 -15.85
C SER A 15 2.78 -2.94 -16.26
N GLY A 16 3.56 -1.97 -15.77
CA GLY A 16 3.41 -0.58 -16.14
C GLY A 16 2.04 -0.01 -15.78
N THR A 17 1.51 0.84 -16.67
CA THR A 17 0.16 1.41 -16.55
C THR A 17 -0.95 0.37 -16.57
N GLY A 18 -0.72 -0.83 -17.13
CA GLY A 18 -1.69 -1.94 -17.14
C GLY A 18 -1.99 -2.53 -15.76
N CYS A 19 -1.20 -2.15 -14.74
CA CYS A 19 -1.43 -2.49 -13.34
C CYS A 19 -2.19 -1.42 -12.55
N ASN A 20 -2.47 -0.24 -13.12
CA ASN A 20 -3.19 0.82 -12.43
C ASN A 20 -4.53 0.33 -11.90
N GLY A 21 -4.81 0.60 -10.62
CA GLY A 21 -6.08 0.23 -9.98
C GLY A 21 -6.23 -1.27 -9.65
N LYS A 22 -5.20 -2.10 -9.92
CA LYS A 22 -5.24 -3.54 -9.58
C LYS A 22 -4.67 -3.81 -8.19
N ASP A 23 -5.14 -4.88 -7.57
CA ASP A 23 -4.61 -5.37 -6.29
C ASP A 23 -3.20 -5.96 -6.48
N PRO A 24 -2.20 -5.56 -5.67
CA PRO A 24 -0.82 -6.01 -5.82
C PRO A 24 -0.62 -7.50 -5.47
N GLN A 25 -1.47 -8.09 -4.62
CA GLN A 25 -1.37 -9.51 -4.25
C GLN A 25 -1.97 -10.39 -5.35
N ALA A 26 -3.19 -10.06 -5.79
CA ALA A 26 -3.91 -10.81 -6.83
C ALA A 26 -3.20 -10.76 -8.19
N SER A 27 -2.46 -9.67 -8.45
CA SER A 27 -1.68 -9.52 -9.69
C SER A 27 -0.29 -10.16 -9.63
N GLY A 28 0.16 -10.65 -8.47
CA GLY A 28 1.53 -11.15 -8.28
C GLY A 28 2.60 -10.06 -8.12
N CYS A 29 2.25 -8.78 -8.25
CA CYS A 29 3.18 -7.66 -8.17
C CYS A 29 3.81 -7.46 -6.78
N ALA A 30 3.18 -7.97 -5.73
CA ALA A 30 3.73 -7.94 -4.37
C ALA A 30 4.95 -8.86 -4.18
N SER A 31 5.15 -9.84 -5.06
CA SER A 31 6.29 -10.75 -5.01
C SER A 31 7.59 -9.99 -5.27
N GLY A 32 8.55 -10.07 -4.34
CA GLY A 32 9.82 -9.35 -4.44
C GLY A 32 9.73 -7.83 -4.28
N ALA A 33 8.56 -7.29 -3.91
CA ALA A 33 8.39 -5.86 -3.73
C ALA A 33 9.08 -5.36 -2.45
N THR A 34 9.64 -4.15 -2.53
CA THR A 34 10.43 -3.50 -1.49
C THR A 34 9.65 -2.39 -0.81
N THR A 35 10.07 -2.01 0.39
CA THR A 35 9.54 -0.84 1.10
C THR A 35 10.44 0.36 0.78
N VAL A 36 9.88 1.37 0.14
CA VAL A 36 10.57 2.61 -0.22
C VAL A 36 10.66 3.54 0.98
N ALA A 37 9.55 3.66 1.72
CA ALA A 37 9.44 4.53 2.86
C ALA A 37 8.40 4.01 3.85
N THR A 38 8.53 4.41 5.12
CA THR A 38 7.61 4.05 6.20
C THR A 38 7.28 5.28 7.03
N ALA A 39 6.00 5.47 7.33
CA ALA A 39 5.53 6.44 8.32
C ALA A 39 4.81 5.71 9.46
N TYR A 40 5.24 5.98 10.68
CA TYR A 40 4.69 5.37 11.89
C TYR A 40 3.61 6.27 12.51
N PHE A 41 2.63 5.63 13.13
CA PHE A 41 1.62 6.30 13.94
C PHE A 41 1.22 5.41 15.12
N THR A 42 0.46 5.96 16.06
CA THR A 42 0.06 5.22 17.27
C THR A 42 -0.66 3.92 16.89
N GLY A 43 -0.04 2.78 17.23
CA GLY A 43 -0.63 1.44 17.03
C GLY A 43 -0.54 0.89 15.60
N GLY A 44 0.23 1.51 14.70
CA GLY A 44 0.42 1.02 13.34
C GLY A 44 1.45 1.81 12.52
N TYR A 45 1.53 1.48 11.23
CA TYR A 45 2.36 2.20 10.28
C TYR A 45 1.82 2.05 8.85
N VAL A 46 2.28 2.93 7.96
CA VAL A 46 2.07 2.84 6.52
C VAL A 46 3.40 2.72 5.80
N GLU A 47 3.47 1.82 4.83
CA GLU A 47 4.60 1.61 3.93
C GLU A 47 4.24 2.08 2.53
N LEU A 48 5.16 2.79 1.87
CA LEU A 48 5.17 2.91 0.43
C LEU A 48 5.90 1.69 -0.14
N ARG A 49 5.18 0.86 -0.88
CA ARG A 49 5.67 -0.39 -1.46
C ARG A 49 5.98 -0.18 -2.94
N TRP A 50 7.06 -0.78 -3.44
CA TRP A 50 7.50 -0.72 -4.84
C TRP A 50 7.74 -2.12 -5.41
N SER A 51 7.23 -2.38 -6.60
CA SER A 51 7.53 -3.59 -7.38
C SER A 51 8.38 -3.26 -8.59
N ALA A 52 9.63 -3.72 -8.61
CA ALA A 52 10.49 -3.59 -9.80
C ALA A 52 9.93 -4.35 -11.01
N THR A 53 9.29 -5.50 -10.77
CA THR A 53 8.67 -6.34 -11.81
C THR A 53 7.51 -5.64 -12.50
N CYS A 54 6.63 -5.01 -11.73
CA CYS A 54 5.43 -4.36 -12.27
C CYS A 54 5.62 -2.87 -12.56
N GLN A 55 6.70 -2.27 -12.05
CA GLN A 55 6.96 -0.84 -12.07
C GLN A 55 5.85 0.00 -11.41
N THR A 56 5.24 -0.55 -10.36
CA THR A 56 4.13 0.07 -9.65
C THR A 56 4.41 0.20 -8.17
N ASN A 57 3.66 1.11 -7.56
CA ASN A 57 3.68 1.34 -6.13
C ASN A 57 2.28 1.27 -5.53
N TRP A 58 2.22 1.05 -4.22
CA TRP A 58 0.99 1.07 -3.44
C TRP A 58 1.29 1.38 -1.97
N ALA A 59 0.27 1.82 -1.25
CA ALA A 59 0.30 1.92 0.20
C ALA A 59 0.01 0.56 0.83
N ARG A 60 0.74 0.21 1.89
CA ARG A 60 0.36 -0.86 2.82
C ARG A 60 0.23 -0.31 4.21
N VAL A 61 -0.92 -0.46 4.82
CA VAL A 61 -1.14 -0.14 6.23
C VAL A 61 -1.08 -1.42 7.06
N VAL A 62 -0.45 -1.32 8.22
CA VAL A 62 -0.36 -2.42 9.21
C VAL A 62 -0.75 -1.88 10.58
N SER A 63 -1.66 -2.58 11.26
CA SER A 63 -1.98 -2.39 12.67
C SER A 63 -1.15 -3.35 13.51
N THR A 64 -0.50 -2.80 14.54
CA THR A 64 0.21 -3.58 15.57
C THR A 64 -0.65 -3.83 16.80
N SER A 65 -1.89 -3.33 16.81
CA SER A 65 -2.83 -3.36 17.95
C SER A 65 -4.05 -4.26 17.72
N GLY A 66 -3.91 -5.28 16.86
CA GLY A 66 -4.99 -6.18 16.46
C GLY A 66 -5.85 -5.62 15.32
N ASN A 67 -7.04 -6.21 15.10
CA ASN A 67 -7.95 -5.75 14.06
C ASN A 67 -8.43 -4.32 14.33
N LYS A 68 -8.45 -3.50 13.28
CA LYS A 68 -8.88 -2.10 13.26
C LYS A 68 -9.53 -1.77 11.93
N TYR A 69 -10.24 -0.64 11.88
CA TYR A 69 -10.68 -0.06 10.62
C TYR A 69 -9.48 0.64 9.98
N LEU A 70 -9.02 0.13 8.84
CA LEU A 70 -7.84 0.60 8.14
C LEU A 70 -8.22 1.21 6.81
N LYS A 71 -7.63 2.36 6.48
CA LYS A 71 -7.64 2.93 5.14
C LYS A 71 -6.21 3.01 4.63
N ALA A 72 -5.94 2.45 3.45
CA ALA A 72 -4.69 2.64 2.72
C ALA A 72 -4.98 3.32 1.38
N TYR A 73 -4.21 4.35 1.05
CA TYR A 73 -4.33 5.07 -0.21
C TYR A 73 -3.00 5.70 -0.58
N ILE A 74 -2.85 6.05 -1.85
CA ILE A 74 -1.68 6.80 -2.32
C ILE A 74 -2.09 8.24 -2.62
N VAL A 75 -1.14 9.15 -2.55
CA VAL A 75 -1.29 10.51 -3.03
C VAL A 75 -0.22 10.74 -4.10
N GLN A 76 -0.64 11.18 -5.28
CA GLN A 76 0.28 11.59 -6.33
C GLN A 76 0.46 13.11 -6.28
N GLN A 77 1.71 13.57 -6.40
CA GLN A 77 2.02 15.00 -6.41
C GLN A 77 1.26 15.69 -7.56
N ASN A 78 0.62 16.83 -7.27
CA ASN A 78 -0.20 17.61 -8.21
C ASN A 78 -1.47 16.92 -8.74
N VAL A 79 -1.87 15.77 -8.17
CA VAL A 79 -3.12 15.07 -8.52
C VAL A 79 -4.02 14.91 -7.31
N GLY A 80 -3.46 14.47 -6.17
CA GLY A 80 -4.22 14.21 -4.94
C GLY A 80 -4.36 12.72 -4.62
N GLU A 81 -5.33 12.40 -3.76
CA GLU A 81 -5.62 11.03 -3.31
C GLU A 81 -6.09 10.16 -4.48
N LEU A 82 -5.48 8.98 -4.61
CA LEU A 82 -5.83 7.95 -5.59
C LEU A 82 -5.91 6.59 -4.88
N TYR A 83 -6.74 5.72 -5.44
CA TYR A 83 -6.79 4.29 -5.13
C TYR A 83 -6.85 4.00 -3.62
N ALA A 84 -8.02 4.18 -3.00
CA ALA A 84 -8.21 3.87 -1.59
C ALA A 84 -8.79 2.46 -1.39
N SER A 85 -8.34 1.79 -0.33
CA SER A 85 -8.96 0.57 0.21
C SER A 85 -9.33 0.77 1.66
N ASN A 86 -10.52 0.30 2.07
CA ASN A 86 -10.98 0.31 3.45
C ASN A 86 -11.29 -1.12 3.89
N VAL A 87 -10.74 -1.55 5.03
CA VAL A 87 -11.01 -2.89 5.57
C VAL A 87 -11.14 -2.84 7.10
N TYR A 88 -11.75 -3.86 7.67
CA TYR A 88 -11.55 -4.21 9.08
C TYR A 88 -10.57 -5.38 9.17
N GLY A 89 -9.38 -5.15 9.74
CA GLY A 89 -8.33 -6.16 9.79
C GLY A 89 -7.02 -5.64 10.36
N GLN A 90 -5.95 -6.42 10.24
CA GLN A 90 -4.61 -6.02 10.71
C GLN A 90 -3.74 -5.41 9.62
N SER A 91 -4.09 -5.59 8.34
CA SER A 91 -3.37 -4.97 7.23
C SER A 91 -4.28 -4.77 6.03
N THR A 92 -3.98 -3.74 5.23
CA THR A 92 -4.63 -3.49 3.95
C THR A 92 -3.67 -2.83 2.97
N TYR A 93 -3.99 -2.94 1.69
CA TYR A 93 -3.20 -2.39 0.59
C TYR A 93 -4.09 -1.50 -0.27
N SER A 94 -3.57 -0.37 -0.72
CA SER A 94 -4.20 0.34 -1.82
C SER A 94 -4.03 -0.47 -3.12
N PRO A 95 -4.91 -0.25 -4.11
CA PRO A 95 -4.58 -0.61 -5.48
C PRO A 95 -3.30 0.08 -5.96
N MET A 96 -2.69 -0.51 -6.99
CA MET A 96 -1.41 -0.07 -7.54
C MET A 96 -1.52 1.17 -8.41
N LYS A 97 -0.43 1.95 -8.44
CA LYS A 97 -0.20 3.03 -9.40
C LYS A 97 1.17 2.85 -10.05
N TYR A 98 1.18 2.90 -11.38
CA TYR A 98 2.38 3.07 -12.17
C TYR A 98 3.02 4.42 -11.87
N ALA A 99 4.21 4.34 -11.28
CA ALA A 99 5.01 5.49 -10.86
C ALA A 99 6.47 5.03 -10.77
N PRO A 100 7.16 4.84 -11.91
CA PRO A 100 8.55 4.45 -11.88
C PRO A 100 9.40 5.51 -11.20
N THR A 101 10.42 5.05 -10.48
CA THR A 101 11.31 5.89 -9.67
C THR A 101 11.86 7.07 -10.46
N GLY A 102 11.77 8.28 -9.88
CA GLY A 102 12.30 9.51 -10.46
C GLY A 102 11.44 10.16 -11.56
N GLN A 103 10.26 9.60 -11.89
CA GLN A 103 9.35 10.19 -12.88
C GLN A 103 8.07 10.75 -12.27
N ILE A 104 7.45 9.99 -11.37
CA ILE A 104 6.19 10.37 -10.72
C ILE A 104 6.37 10.25 -9.23
N TYR A 105 6.22 11.39 -8.54
CA TYR A 105 6.32 11.45 -7.10
C TYR A 105 5.00 11.04 -6.45
N ILE A 106 5.08 10.02 -5.61
CA ILE A 106 3.93 9.50 -4.88
C ILE A 106 4.28 9.31 -3.40
N GLN A 107 3.26 9.33 -2.56
CA GLN A 107 3.39 8.95 -1.17
C GLN A 107 2.31 7.95 -0.81
N ALA A 108 2.66 7.02 0.08
CA ALA A 108 1.67 6.18 0.73
C ALA A 108 1.14 6.90 1.97
N CYS A 109 -0.18 6.88 2.11
CA CYS A 109 -0.90 7.42 3.24
C CYS A 109 -1.78 6.35 3.87
N GLY A 110 -1.94 6.43 5.18
CA GLY A 110 -2.62 5.42 5.96
C GLY A 110 -3.34 6.00 7.15
N PHE A 111 -4.46 5.37 7.48
CA PHE A 111 -5.25 5.72 8.64
C PHE A 111 -5.73 4.45 9.36
N MET A 112 -5.90 4.56 10.69
CA MET A 112 -6.37 3.47 11.55
C MET A 112 -7.31 3.98 12.64
N ALA A 113 -8.48 3.35 12.77
CA ALA A 113 -9.48 3.65 13.79
C ALA A 113 -10.06 2.44 14.51
N THR A 114 -10.71 2.76 15.62
CA THR A 114 -11.53 1.84 16.41
C THR A 114 -12.99 1.78 15.93
N GLN A 115 -13.45 2.74 15.12
CA GLN A 115 -14.80 2.78 14.57
C GLN A 115 -14.79 2.93 13.03
N PRO A 116 -15.85 2.47 12.33
CA PRO A 116 -15.96 2.64 10.90
C PRO A 116 -16.21 4.12 10.55
N ASN A 117 -15.53 4.63 9.53
CA ASN A 117 -15.78 5.92 8.86
C ASN A 117 -15.63 7.21 9.71
N THR A 118 -15.00 7.18 10.89
CA THR A 118 -14.89 8.35 11.78
C THR A 118 -13.70 9.27 11.53
N ASP A 119 -12.89 9.04 10.50
CA ASP A 119 -11.61 9.71 10.37
C ASP A 119 -11.37 10.23 8.96
N VAL A 120 -12.11 11.29 8.66
CA VAL A 120 -11.88 12.21 7.54
C VAL A 120 -10.67 13.13 7.78
N GLY A 121 -9.72 12.71 8.61
CA GLY A 121 -8.43 13.38 8.78
C GLY A 121 -7.48 13.03 7.64
N SER A 122 -6.55 13.93 7.32
CA SER A 122 -5.37 13.61 6.51
C SER A 122 -4.64 12.46 7.19
N GLY A 123 -4.63 11.27 6.56
CA GLY A 123 -3.91 10.11 7.06
C GLY A 123 -2.42 10.40 7.25
N ASN A 124 -1.74 9.55 8.03
CA ASN A 124 -0.30 9.64 8.18
C ASN A 124 0.36 9.22 6.86
N CYS A 125 1.30 10.02 6.37
CA CYS A 125 1.91 9.79 5.06
C CYS A 125 3.43 9.71 5.12
N THR A 126 3.99 8.98 4.16
CA THR A 126 5.43 8.72 4.01
C THR A 126 6.25 9.92 3.52
N GLY A 127 5.61 10.93 2.92
CA GLY A 127 6.29 11.92 2.08
C GLY A 127 6.42 11.44 0.64
N PHE A 128 6.68 12.35 -0.30
CA PHE A 128 6.75 12.04 -1.72
C PHE A 128 8.12 11.46 -2.12
N TYR A 129 8.10 10.35 -2.87
CA TYR A 129 9.28 9.65 -3.43
C TYR A 129 9.08 9.30 -4.90
#